data_AF-A0A9W9EN12-F1
#
_entry.id   AF-A0A9W9EN12-F1
#
_cell.length_a   1.000
_cell.length_b   1.000
_cell.length_c   1.000
_cell.angle_alpha   90.00
_cell.angle_beta   90.00
_cell.angle_gamma   90.00
#
_symmetry.space_group_name_H-M   'P 1'
#
loop_
_entity.id
_entity.type
_entity.pdbx_description
1 polymer ?
#
loop_
_entity_poly.entity_id
_entity_poly.type
_entity_poly.pdbx_seq_one_letter_code
_entity_poly.pdbx_strand_id
1 'polypeptide(L)'
;MASIQQGLTRALLAILLLLQPGFALPRAGGVQARAPASTSTSSSPTPAPSTSRTASSAATKTCNGRSEYCNRSYSNVTFVGSHDSAFVGSLPQQNQNIDIKAQLDMGIRYLQTQTHHSILDDDTLELCHTSCFLKDAGTLKSYLGTVKDWLDDNPDEVVTLLLTNGDSVSITDFGDTFKSSRIDKYAFVPSSSPDKLSMDDWPTLGDLISSGKRLVVFLDYGADTTKVNYILDEFTYYFETPYDVTDSSFPDCKIDRPSGASASGRMYVVNHFLDVDLFGAKVPDRDHAAKTNAATGDGSIGAQADKCKALYDRAPNVVLADFVDQGGVMDAQKALNGL
;
A
#
# COMPACT_ATOMS: atom_id res chain seq x y z
N MET A 1 -5.62 -35.79 -8.62
CA MET A 1 -4.67 -36.24 -7.59
C MET A 1 -3.36 -36.75 -8.20
N ALA A 2 -2.66 -35.93 -8.98
CA ALA A 2 -1.35 -36.28 -9.54
C ALA A 2 -0.42 -35.06 -9.77
N SER A 3 -0.76 -33.88 -9.21
CA SER A 3 0.03 -32.64 -9.41
C SER A 3 0.57 -32.04 -8.11
N ILE A 4 0.44 -32.74 -6.97
CA ILE A 4 0.81 -32.22 -5.64
C ILE A 4 2.17 -32.80 -5.17
N GLN A 5 2.76 -33.76 -5.90
CA GLN A 5 4.01 -34.42 -5.48
C GLN A 5 5.29 -33.92 -6.16
N GLN A 6 5.25 -32.89 -7.01
CA GLN A 6 6.47 -32.36 -7.64
C GLN A 6 7.07 -31.13 -6.94
N GLY A 7 6.37 -30.53 -5.97
CA GLY A 7 6.84 -29.34 -5.23
C GLY A 7 7.67 -29.62 -3.97
N LEU A 8 7.73 -30.87 -3.49
CA LEU A 8 8.30 -31.22 -2.18
C LEU A 8 9.74 -31.76 -2.23
N THR A 9 10.36 -31.88 -3.41
CA THR A 9 11.70 -32.50 -3.55
C THR A 9 12.84 -31.52 -3.83
N ARG A 10 12.59 -30.20 -3.77
CA ARG A 10 13.65 -29.18 -3.99
C ARG A 10 13.88 -28.20 -2.83
N ALA A 11 13.15 -28.33 -1.72
CA ALA A 11 13.23 -27.40 -0.59
C ALA A 11 14.24 -27.78 0.51
N LEU A 12 15.13 -28.76 0.29
CA LEU A 12 16.01 -29.30 1.35
C LEU A 12 17.51 -29.01 1.19
N LEU A 13 17.92 -28.12 0.29
CA LEU A 13 19.34 -27.82 0.06
C LEU A 13 19.66 -26.33 0.02
N ALA A 14 19.23 -25.56 1.04
CA ALA A 14 19.70 -24.19 1.24
C ALA A 14 19.73 -23.74 2.71
N ILE A 15 19.86 -24.68 3.66
CA ILE A 15 20.09 -24.35 5.07
C ILE A 15 21.53 -24.70 5.41
N LEU A 16 22.47 -23.84 5.02
CA LEU A 16 23.74 -23.70 5.73
C LEU A 16 24.44 -22.44 5.24
N LEU A 17 24.73 -21.55 6.18
CA LEU A 17 25.62 -20.37 6.16
C LEU A 17 24.86 -19.09 6.49
N LEU A 18 24.97 -18.68 7.76
CA LEU A 18 25.32 -17.33 8.20
C LEU A 18 25.26 -17.30 9.74
N LEU A 19 26.27 -17.92 10.36
CA LEU A 19 26.61 -17.76 11.77
C LEU A 19 27.98 -17.09 11.85
N GLN A 20 28.04 -15.78 12.06
CA GLN A 20 29.16 -15.13 12.78
C GLN A 20 28.68 -13.82 13.44
N PRO A 21 29.07 -13.56 14.70
CA PRO A 21 28.80 -12.33 15.45
C PRO A 21 30.01 -11.38 15.52
N GLY A 22 29.78 -10.13 15.95
CA GLY A 22 30.81 -9.15 16.37
C GLY A 22 31.02 -8.02 15.36
N PHE A 23 31.16 -6.75 15.73
CA PHE A 23 31.78 -6.17 16.91
C PHE A 23 31.16 -4.79 17.25
N ALA A 24 30.91 -4.54 18.53
CA ALA A 24 30.67 -3.20 19.07
C ALA A 24 32.00 -2.61 19.58
N LEU A 25 32.22 -1.31 19.33
CA LEU A 25 33.34 -0.53 19.88
C LEU A 25 32.83 0.58 20.82
N PRO A 26 33.59 0.97 21.87
CA PRO A 26 33.10 1.80 22.95
C PRO A 26 33.48 3.30 22.89
N ARG A 27 32.53 4.11 23.38
CA ARG A 27 32.55 5.36 24.19
C ARG A 27 33.86 6.13 24.46
N ALA A 28 33.76 7.47 24.34
CA ALA A 28 34.28 8.52 25.25
C ALA A 28 33.72 9.90 24.80
N GLY A 29 33.41 10.94 25.59
CA GLY A 29 33.51 11.28 27.00
C GLY A 29 33.29 12.81 27.20
N GLY A 30 32.94 13.26 28.42
CA GLY A 30 33.07 14.65 28.95
C GLY A 30 32.01 15.69 28.51
N VAL A 31 30.98 16.08 29.29
CA VAL A 31 30.94 16.91 30.52
C VAL A 31 31.47 18.33 30.35
N GLN A 32 30.59 19.34 30.42
CA GLN A 32 30.71 20.45 31.39
C GLN A 32 29.43 21.28 31.51
N ALA A 33 28.98 21.42 32.76
CA ALA A 33 27.95 22.36 33.20
C ALA A 33 28.63 23.66 33.65
N ARG A 34 27.97 24.80 33.41
CA ARG A 34 28.26 26.05 34.14
C ARG A 34 27.03 26.97 34.17
N ALA A 35 26.62 27.31 35.38
CA ALA A 35 25.83 28.49 35.75
C ALA A 35 26.59 29.17 36.91
N PRO A 36 26.12 30.27 37.56
CA PRO A 36 25.09 31.26 37.21
C PRO A 36 25.63 32.73 37.38
N ALA A 37 24.77 33.74 37.13
CA ALA A 37 24.73 35.11 37.70
C ALA A 37 24.12 36.08 36.66
N SER A 38 23.39 37.15 36.94
CA SER A 38 22.67 37.68 38.11
C SER A 38 21.96 38.96 37.59
N THR A 39 20.70 39.14 38.01
CA THR A 39 19.97 40.39 38.26
C THR A 39 20.31 41.69 37.51
N SER A 40 19.30 42.25 36.81
CA SER A 40 19.04 43.70 36.81
C SER A 40 17.57 43.99 36.54
N THR A 41 16.96 44.71 37.48
CA THR A 41 15.62 45.30 37.48
C THR A 41 15.57 46.56 36.59
N SER A 42 14.53 46.69 35.77
CA SER A 42 14.04 47.99 35.31
C SER A 42 12.55 47.92 34.97
N SER A 43 11.81 48.84 35.56
CA SER A 43 10.35 48.98 35.56
C SER A 43 9.80 49.85 34.43
N SER A 44 8.53 49.56 34.07
CA SER A 44 7.52 50.41 33.37
C SER A 44 7.47 50.33 31.84
N PRO A 45 6.32 50.65 31.18
CA PRO A 45 4.91 50.57 31.57
C PRO A 45 4.06 49.67 30.63
N THR A 46 2.86 49.35 31.07
CA THR A 46 1.81 48.55 30.42
C THR A 46 1.39 49.05 29.02
N PRO A 47 1.31 48.18 27.99
CA PRO A 47 0.46 48.41 26.83
C PRO A 47 -0.90 47.73 27.01
N ALA A 48 -1.95 48.41 26.54
CA ALA A 48 -3.33 47.92 26.49
C ALA A 48 -3.47 46.57 25.75
N PRO A 49 -4.52 45.78 26.02
CA PRO A 49 -4.76 44.54 25.29
C PRO A 49 -5.22 44.89 23.87
N SER A 50 -4.27 44.95 22.93
CA SER A 50 -4.57 44.81 21.52
C SER A 50 -5.06 43.38 21.32
N THR A 51 -6.35 43.26 20.99
CA THR A 51 -6.95 42.02 20.51
C THR A 51 -6.35 41.67 19.16
N SER A 52 -5.18 41.03 19.20
CA SER A 52 -4.60 40.31 18.09
C SER A 52 -5.60 39.22 17.72
N ARG A 53 -6.47 39.49 16.74
CA ARG A 53 -7.14 38.43 16.01
C ARG A 53 -6.02 37.65 15.33
N THR A 54 -5.55 36.59 15.97
CA THR A 54 -4.94 35.48 15.27
C THR A 54 -5.96 35.03 14.25
N ALA A 55 -5.83 35.52 13.02
CA ALA A 55 -6.42 34.87 11.88
C ALA A 55 -5.81 33.46 11.92
N SER A 56 -6.58 32.51 12.43
CA SER A 56 -6.27 31.10 12.24
C SER A 56 -6.13 30.96 10.74
N SER A 57 -4.91 30.73 10.26
CA SER A 57 -4.73 30.23 8.91
C SER A 57 -5.55 28.96 8.91
N ALA A 58 -6.69 28.97 8.21
CA ALA A 58 -7.35 27.73 7.89
C ALA A 58 -6.28 26.94 7.13
N ALA A 59 -5.77 25.87 7.74
CA ALA A 59 -4.90 24.95 7.01
C ALA A 59 -5.65 24.59 5.73
N THR A 60 -5.03 24.82 4.58
CA THR A 60 -5.63 24.46 3.30
C THR A 60 -5.99 22.98 3.39
N LYS A 61 -7.28 22.65 3.30
CA LYS A 61 -7.73 21.26 3.37
C LYS A 61 -7.02 20.47 2.27
N THR A 62 -6.23 19.49 2.67
CA THR A 62 -5.61 18.52 1.77
C THR A 62 -6.39 17.22 1.83
N CYS A 63 -6.32 16.43 0.77
CA CYS A 63 -6.82 15.07 0.74
C CYS A 63 -5.69 14.22 0.17
N ASN A 64 -5.20 13.25 0.92
CA ASN A 64 -3.99 12.52 0.55
C ASN A 64 -2.79 13.46 0.27
N GLY A 65 -2.55 14.40 1.19
CA GLY A 65 -1.47 15.40 1.09
C GLY A 65 -1.62 16.48 0.00
N ARG A 66 -2.70 16.51 -0.80
CA ARG A 66 -2.89 17.51 -1.88
C ARG A 66 -4.29 18.10 -1.90
N SER A 67 -4.40 19.39 -2.19
CA SER A 67 -5.70 20.08 -2.26
C SER A 67 -6.49 19.70 -3.53
N GLU A 68 -5.77 19.44 -4.61
CA GLU A 68 -6.24 19.10 -5.95
C GLU A 68 -6.93 17.73 -5.99
N TYR A 69 -6.66 16.90 -4.99
CA TYR A 69 -7.25 15.57 -4.81
C TYR A 69 -8.61 15.61 -4.13
N CYS A 70 -8.94 16.65 -3.37
CA CYS A 70 -10.17 16.69 -2.60
C CYS A 70 -11.44 16.63 -3.45
N ASN A 71 -11.41 17.19 -4.66
CA ASN A 71 -12.55 17.19 -5.57
C ASN A 71 -12.48 16.10 -6.65
N ARG A 72 -11.49 15.20 -6.60
CA ARG A 72 -11.38 14.07 -7.54
C ARG A 72 -12.12 12.86 -6.97
N SER A 73 -12.98 12.24 -7.79
CA SER A 73 -13.54 10.92 -7.51
C SER A 73 -12.41 9.92 -7.26
N TYR A 74 -12.59 9.01 -6.30
CA TYR A 74 -11.64 7.94 -6.01
C TYR A 74 -11.24 7.16 -7.28
N SER A 75 -12.21 6.91 -8.16
CA SER A 75 -12.03 6.25 -9.47
C SER A 75 -11.27 7.08 -10.52
N ASN A 76 -10.93 8.34 -10.21
CA ASN A 76 -10.20 9.26 -11.07
C ASN A 76 -8.94 9.82 -10.38
N VAL A 77 -8.34 9.00 -9.51
CA VAL A 77 -7.01 9.23 -8.94
C VAL A 77 -6.14 8.03 -9.31
N THR A 78 -4.92 8.31 -9.75
CA THR A 78 -3.89 7.28 -9.90
C THR A 78 -3.13 7.15 -8.58
N PHE A 79 -3.04 5.95 -8.04
CA PHE A 79 -2.22 5.61 -6.90
C PHE A 79 -1.00 4.81 -7.37
N VAL A 80 0.19 5.14 -6.89
CA VAL A 80 1.25 4.14 -6.79
C VAL A 80 1.01 3.39 -5.48
N GLY A 81 0.95 2.06 -5.59
CA GLY A 81 0.71 1.17 -4.48
C GLY A 81 1.91 0.29 -4.17
N SER A 82 2.03 -0.11 -2.92
CA SER A 82 3.03 -1.09 -2.49
C SER A 82 2.51 -2.49 -2.77
N HIS A 83 3.13 -3.17 -3.73
CA HIS A 83 2.95 -4.61 -3.94
C HIS A 83 3.49 -5.33 -2.71
N ASP A 84 2.72 -6.28 -2.18
CA ASP A 84 3.17 -7.14 -1.09
C ASP A 84 3.75 -6.36 0.11
N SER A 85 3.08 -5.27 0.44
CA SER A 85 3.47 -4.21 1.38
C SER A 85 4.00 -4.71 2.73
N ALA A 86 3.48 -5.83 3.24
CA ALA A 86 3.87 -6.42 4.52
C ALA A 86 5.21 -7.19 4.48
N PHE A 87 5.72 -7.55 3.30
CA PHE A 87 6.89 -8.42 3.15
C PHE A 87 8.18 -7.60 3.12
N VAL A 88 8.54 -7.10 4.31
CA VAL A 88 9.69 -6.19 4.52
C VAL A 88 10.96 -6.95 4.89
N GLY A 89 12.09 -6.55 4.31
CA GLY A 89 13.44 -6.90 4.77
C GLY A 89 14.48 -6.97 3.63
N SER A 90 15.58 -7.70 3.84
CA SER A 90 16.72 -7.81 2.90
C SER A 90 16.84 -9.12 2.11
N LEU A 91 15.92 -10.07 2.30
CA LEU A 91 15.97 -11.38 1.65
C LEU A 91 15.31 -11.34 0.26
N PRO A 92 15.64 -12.27 -0.66
CA PRO A 92 15.13 -12.25 -2.03
C PRO A 92 13.60 -12.24 -2.14
N GLN A 93 12.89 -12.94 -1.26
CA GLN A 93 11.42 -13.04 -1.26
C GLN A 93 10.71 -11.84 -0.60
N GLN A 94 11.40 -10.72 -0.37
CA GLN A 94 10.83 -9.55 0.32
C GLN A 94 10.75 -8.37 -0.65
N ASN A 95 9.55 -7.80 -0.71
CA ASN A 95 9.11 -6.80 -1.68
C ASN A 95 9.39 -5.37 -1.24
N GLN A 96 9.58 -5.11 0.06
CA GLN A 96 9.73 -3.75 0.58
C GLN A 96 10.95 -3.60 1.50
N ASN A 97 11.57 -2.41 1.51
CA ASN A 97 12.67 -2.08 2.44
C ASN A 97 12.18 -1.41 3.72
N ILE A 98 10.99 -0.83 3.69
CA ILE A 98 10.45 0.04 4.74
C ILE A 98 9.11 -0.50 5.26
N ASP A 99 8.82 -0.26 6.53
CA ASP A 99 7.58 -0.73 7.16
C ASP A 99 6.32 0.01 6.66
N ILE A 100 5.16 -0.50 7.04
CA ILE A 100 3.85 0.03 6.60
C ILE A 100 3.67 1.50 6.97
N LYS A 101 4.13 1.90 8.16
CA LYS A 101 4.02 3.30 8.59
C LYS A 101 4.88 4.19 7.69
N ALA A 102 6.11 3.79 7.38
CA ALA A 102 7.00 4.54 6.49
C ALA A 102 6.45 4.61 5.05
N GLN A 103 5.83 3.53 4.54
CA GLN A 103 5.16 3.53 3.23
C GLN A 103 4.01 4.56 3.20
N LEU A 104 3.19 4.59 4.26
CA LEU A 104 2.12 5.58 4.40
C LEU A 104 2.68 7.00 4.61
N ASP A 105 3.69 7.19 5.45
CA ASP A 105 4.29 8.51 5.72
C ASP A 105 4.89 9.15 4.46
N MET A 106 5.42 8.34 3.53
CA MET A 106 5.95 8.85 2.25
C MET A 106 4.89 9.12 1.18
N GLY A 107 3.63 8.73 1.41
CA GLY A 107 2.50 9.07 0.54
C GLY A 107 1.83 7.89 -0.18
N ILE A 108 2.24 6.63 0.06
CA ILE A 108 1.54 5.46 -0.47
C ILE A 108 0.15 5.37 0.17
N ARG A 109 -0.89 5.23 -0.65
CA ARG A 109 -2.29 5.11 -0.19
C ARG A 109 -2.99 3.86 -0.70
N TYR A 110 -2.26 2.98 -1.37
CA TYR A 110 -2.75 1.69 -1.84
C TYR A 110 -1.77 0.61 -1.39
N LEU A 111 -2.21 -0.29 -0.52
CA LEU A 111 -1.38 -1.36 0.02
C LEU A 111 -1.98 -2.69 -0.42
N GLN A 112 -1.21 -3.50 -1.14
CA GLN A 112 -1.58 -4.87 -1.44
C GLN A 112 -0.79 -5.82 -0.54
N THR A 113 -1.39 -6.91 -0.07
CA THR A 113 -0.70 -7.98 0.65
C THR A 113 -1.41 -9.32 0.47
N GLN A 114 -0.75 -10.43 0.80
CA GLN A 114 -1.28 -11.78 0.69
C GLN A 114 -1.71 -12.31 2.05
N THR A 115 -2.83 -13.03 2.07
CA THR A 115 -3.38 -13.64 3.28
C THR A 115 -3.46 -15.15 3.15
N HIS A 116 -3.12 -15.83 4.24
CA HIS A 116 -3.16 -17.28 4.38
C HIS A 116 -3.69 -17.67 5.76
N HIS A 117 -4.16 -18.90 5.91
CA HIS A 117 -4.40 -19.46 7.25
C HIS A 117 -3.08 -19.59 8.01
N SER A 118 -3.12 -19.31 9.31
CA SER A 118 -1.98 -19.60 10.18
C SER A 118 -1.73 -21.11 10.22
N ILE A 119 -0.46 -21.50 10.18
CA ILE A 119 -0.06 -22.89 10.38
C ILE A 119 -0.18 -23.34 11.85
N LEU A 120 -0.43 -22.39 12.76
CA LEU A 120 -0.50 -22.61 14.21
C LEU A 120 -1.93 -22.52 14.76
N ASP A 121 -2.82 -21.80 14.08
CA ASP A 121 -4.19 -21.52 14.52
C ASP A 121 -5.11 -21.26 13.32
N ASP A 122 -5.96 -22.22 12.97
CA ASP A 122 -6.82 -22.17 11.78
C ASP A 122 -7.77 -20.95 11.76
N ASP A 123 -8.11 -20.40 12.94
CA ASP A 123 -8.97 -19.22 13.10
C ASP A 123 -8.22 -17.89 12.91
N THR A 124 -6.91 -17.93 12.70
CA THR A 124 -6.06 -16.75 12.53
C THR A 124 -5.60 -16.62 11.07
N LEU A 125 -5.81 -15.44 10.50
CA LEU A 125 -5.24 -15.04 9.21
C LEU A 125 -3.86 -14.42 9.40
N GLU A 126 -2.87 -14.96 8.69
CA GLU A 126 -1.50 -14.49 8.64
C GLU A 126 -1.20 -13.82 7.29
N LEU A 127 -0.25 -12.89 7.30
CA LEU A 127 0.29 -12.30 6.08
C LEU A 127 1.52 -13.10 5.64
N CYS A 128 1.34 -13.98 4.67
CA CYS A 128 2.39 -14.89 4.22
C CYS A 128 2.68 -14.71 2.72
N HIS A 129 3.95 -14.60 2.33
CA HIS A 129 4.33 -14.52 0.92
C HIS A 129 4.33 -15.93 0.34
N THR A 130 3.32 -16.30 -0.44
CA THR A 130 3.10 -17.66 -0.99
C THR A 130 2.81 -18.75 0.05
N SER A 131 3.53 -18.78 1.18
CA SER A 131 3.30 -19.67 2.32
C SER A 131 3.99 -19.13 3.57
N CYS A 132 3.46 -19.46 4.75
CA CYS A 132 4.04 -18.99 6.03
C CYS A 132 5.41 -19.59 6.35
N PHE A 133 5.81 -20.67 5.64
CA PHE A 133 7.17 -21.19 5.72
C PHE A 133 8.19 -20.32 4.96
N LEU A 134 7.77 -19.69 3.86
CA LEU A 134 8.66 -18.89 3.00
C LEU A 134 8.93 -17.52 3.62
N LYS A 135 7.86 -16.83 4.02
CA LYS A 135 7.92 -15.55 4.71
C LYS A 135 6.58 -15.29 5.39
N ASP A 136 6.63 -15.18 6.71
CA ASP A 136 5.54 -14.74 7.56
C ASP A 136 5.83 -13.29 8.04
N ALA A 137 4.85 -12.40 7.87
CA ALA A 137 4.88 -11.02 8.32
C ALA A 137 3.95 -10.76 9.55
N GLY A 138 3.38 -11.83 10.11
CA GLY A 138 2.47 -11.81 11.24
C GLY A 138 1.01 -11.58 10.84
N THR A 139 0.17 -11.49 11.86
CA THR A 139 -1.28 -11.59 11.66
C THR A 139 -1.85 -10.42 10.86
N LEU A 140 -2.88 -10.71 10.05
CA LEU A 140 -3.69 -9.67 9.39
C LEU A 140 -4.22 -8.67 10.41
N LYS A 141 -4.61 -9.12 11.61
CA LYS A 141 -5.08 -8.23 12.69
C LYS A 141 -4.01 -7.21 13.10
N SER A 142 -2.76 -7.62 13.25
CA SER A 142 -1.65 -6.73 13.62
C SER A 142 -1.38 -5.68 12.52
N TYR A 143 -1.38 -6.13 11.27
CA TYR A 143 -1.25 -5.28 10.10
C TYR A 143 -2.37 -4.23 10.03
N LEU A 144 -3.63 -4.66 10.16
CA LEU A 144 -4.78 -3.75 10.21
C LEU A 144 -4.71 -2.79 11.39
N GLY A 145 -4.21 -3.23 12.54
CA GLY A 145 -3.94 -2.36 13.70
C GLY A 145 -2.97 -1.23 13.36
N THR A 146 -1.88 -1.54 12.65
CA THR A 146 -0.89 -0.55 12.20
C THR A 146 -1.52 0.48 11.26
N VAL A 147 -2.30 0.04 10.27
CA VAL A 147 -2.99 0.95 9.33
C VAL A 147 -4.05 1.79 10.06
N LYS A 148 -4.79 1.19 11.00
CA LYS A 148 -5.79 1.88 11.81
C LYS A 148 -5.17 2.98 12.65
N ASP A 149 -4.07 2.70 13.33
CA ASP A 149 -3.40 3.68 14.18
C ASP A 149 -2.86 4.84 13.34
N TRP A 150 -2.33 4.54 12.15
CA TRP A 150 -1.94 5.59 11.21
C TRP A 150 -3.15 6.43 10.72
N LEU A 151 -4.29 5.81 10.40
CA LEU A 151 -5.51 6.53 10.03
C LEU A 151 -6.09 7.36 11.19
N ASP A 152 -5.95 6.92 12.45
CA ASP A 152 -6.35 7.68 13.63
C ASP A 152 -5.54 8.99 13.73
N ASP A 153 -4.24 8.93 13.46
CA ASP A 153 -3.32 10.07 13.51
C ASP A 153 -3.41 11.00 12.27
N ASN A 154 -3.98 10.51 11.17
CA ASN A 154 -4.02 11.20 9.88
C ASN A 154 -5.47 11.32 9.35
N PRO A 155 -6.24 12.34 9.79
CA PRO A 155 -7.67 12.43 9.50
C PRO A 155 -8.01 12.81 8.05
N ASP A 156 -7.07 13.42 7.33
CA ASP A 156 -7.25 13.93 5.95
C ASP A 156 -6.80 12.92 4.87
N GLU A 157 -6.70 11.65 5.25
CA GLU A 157 -6.09 10.60 4.44
C GLU A 157 -7.07 9.45 4.20
N VAL A 158 -7.13 8.96 2.96
CA VAL A 158 -7.89 7.80 2.49
C VAL A 158 -6.90 6.72 2.06
N VAL A 159 -7.02 5.53 2.64
CA VAL A 159 -6.16 4.37 2.35
C VAL A 159 -6.99 3.27 1.70
N THR A 160 -6.39 2.56 0.76
CA THR A 160 -6.94 1.38 0.13
C THR A 160 -6.13 0.14 0.49
N LEU A 161 -6.83 -0.94 0.83
CA LEU A 161 -6.26 -2.26 1.00
C LEU A 161 -6.74 -3.18 -0.12
N LEU A 162 -5.81 -3.88 -0.75
CA LEU A 162 -6.10 -5.05 -1.58
C LEU A 162 -5.51 -6.29 -0.91
N LEU A 163 -6.38 -7.21 -0.50
CA LEU A 163 -5.97 -8.46 0.11
C LEU A 163 -6.09 -9.58 -0.92
N THR A 164 -5.07 -10.41 -1.05
CA THR A 164 -5.16 -11.63 -1.86
C THR A 164 -5.51 -12.84 -0.99
N ASN A 165 -6.35 -13.72 -1.51
CA ASN A 165 -6.98 -14.82 -0.79
C ASN A 165 -6.64 -16.17 -1.45
N GLY A 166 -5.36 -16.53 -1.44
CA GLY A 166 -4.86 -17.75 -2.08
C GLY A 166 -5.45 -19.04 -1.51
N ASP A 167 -5.83 -19.03 -0.23
CA ASP A 167 -6.37 -20.19 0.47
C ASP A 167 -7.90 -20.33 0.34
N SER A 168 -8.57 -19.42 -0.39
CA SER A 168 -10.05 -19.38 -0.49
C SER A 168 -10.75 -19.29 0.86
N VAL A 169 -10.17 -18.51 1.79
CA VAL A 169 -10.72 -18.26 3.12
C VAL A 169 -12.08 -17.58 3.00
N SER A 170 -13.00 -17.88 3.92
CA SER A 170 -14.32 -17.24 3.96
C SER A 170 -14.17 -15.74 4.22
N ILE A 171 -14.88 -14.91 3.44
CA ILE A 171 -14.96 -13.47 3.69
C ILE A 171 -15.39 -13.11 5.12
N THR A 172 -16.15 -13.98 5.79
CA THR A 172 -16.54 -13.76 7.19
C THR A 172 -15.34 -13.67 8.13
N ASP A 173 -14.29 -14.43 7.85
CA ASP A 173 -13.10 -14.52 8.70
C ASP A 173 -12.26 -13.24 8.54
N PHE A 174 -12.21 -12.71 7.31
CA PHE A 174 -11.72 -11.34 7.07
C PHE A 174 -12.59 -10.33 7.82
N GLY A 175 -13.92 -10.36 7.65
CA GLY A 175 -14.84 -9.43 8.31
C GLY A 175 -14.71 -9.41 9.83
N ASP A 176 -14.52 -10.57 10.46
CA ASP A 176 -14.32 -10.69 11.89
C ASP A 176 -12.94 -10.20 12.32
N THR A 177 -11.90 -10.43 11.52
CA THR A 177 -10.57 -9.85 11.73
C THR A 177 -10.61 -8.32 11.66
N PHE A 178 -11.30 -7.74 10.67
CA PHE A 178 -11.50 -6.29 10.52
C PHE A 178 -12.24 -5.69 11.72
N LYS A 179 -13.36 -6.27 12.15
CA LYS A 179 -14.10 -5.85 13.36
C LYS A 179 -13.22 -5.93 14.61
N SER A 180 -12.45 -7.01 14.76
CA SER A 180 -11.60 -7.21 15.94
C SER A 180 -10.44 -6.21 16.03
N SER A 181 -9.94 -5.72 14.89
CA SER A 181 -8.97 -4.62 14.81
C SER A 181 -9.60 -3.24 14.96
N ARG A 182 -10.93 -3.14 14.84
CA ARG A 182 -11.73 -1.90 14.84
C ARG A 182 -11.44 -0.96 13.67
N ILE A 183 -10.75 -1.41 12.62
CA ILE A 183 -10.50 -0.60 11.43
C ILE A 183 -11.75 -0.48 10.55
N ASP A 184 -12.69 -1.42 10.67
CA ASP A 184 -13.98 -1.46 9.97
C ASP A 184 -14.81 -0.18 10.14
N LYS A 185 -14.60 0.58 11.23
CA LYS A 185 -15.22 1.91 11.42
C LYS A 185 -14.93 2.88 10.26
N TYR A 186 -13.77 2.76 9.62
CA TYR A 186 -13.33 3.56 8.47
C TYR A 186 -13.79 3.00 7.12
N ALA A 187 -14.30 1.77 7.07
CA ALA A 187 -14.54 1.08 5.82
C ALA A 187 -15.69 1.72 5.03
N PHE A 188 -15.41 2.04 3.77
CA PHE A 188 -16.37 2.53 2.79
C PHE A 188 -17.30 1.40 2.35
N VAL A 189 -18.60 1.69 2.32
CA VAL A 189 -19.63 0.81 1.76
C VAL A 189 -20.24 1.55 0.56
N PRO A 190 -20.19 0.97 -0.66
CA PRO A 190 -20.85 1.54 -1.81
C PRO A 190 -22.34 1.77 -1.58
N SER A 191 -22.86 2.90 -2.04
CA SER A 191 -24.29 3.24 -1.94
C SER A 191 -25.19 2.25 -2.69
N SER A 192 -24.65 1.59 -3.71
CA SER A 192 -25.32 0.56 -4.51
C SER A 192 -25.23 -0.85 -3.92
N SER A 193 -24.49 -1.07 -2.82
CA SER A 193 -24.26 -2.40 -2.26
C SER A 193 -25.59 -3.15 -2.04
N PRO A 194 -25.71 -4.43 -2.46
CA PRO A 194 -24.63 -5.32 -2.92
C PRO A 194 -24.23 -5.18 -4.40
N ASP A 195 -24.93 -4.35 -5.18
CA ASP A 195 -24.63 -4.15 -6.59
C ASP A 195 -23.38 -3.30 -6.80
N LYS A 196 -22.74 -3.50 -7.96
CA LYS A 196 -21.55 -2.75 -8.37
C LYS A 196 -21.83 -1.25 -8.49
N LEU A 197 -20.99 -0.45 -7.85
CA LEU A 197 -20.95 1.00 -8.05
C LEU A 197 -20.30 1.31 -9.40
N SER A 198 -20.93 2.17 -10.21
CA SER A 198 -20.34 2.59 -11.48
C SER A 198 -19.09 3.44 -11.24
N MET A 199 -18.20 3.52 -12.23
CA MET A 199 -16.98 4.31 -12.09
C MET A 199 -17.27 5.80 -11.82
N ASP A 200 -18.32 6.35 -12.42
CA ASP A 200 -18.67 7.77 -12.31
C ASP A 200 -19.35 8.09 -10.97
N ASP A 201 -19.85 7.07 -10.26
CA ASP A 201 -20.55 7.22 -8.99
C ASP A 201 -19.62 7.10 -7.77
N TRP A 202 -18.32 6.86 -7.97
CA TRP A 202 -17.36 6.84 -6.86
C TRP A 202 -17.26 8.22 -6.21
N PRO A 203 -17.35 8.29 -4.86
CA PRO A 203 -17.26 9.55 -4.13
C PRO A 203 -15.89 10.20 -4.31
N THR A 204 -15.82 11.51 -4.09
CA THR A 204 -14.53 12.20 -4.05
C THR A 204 -13.72 11.80 -2.83
N LEU A 205 -12.40 11.99 -2.87
CA LEU A 205 -11.57 11.82 -1.66
C LEU A 205 -12.03 12.75 -0.53
N GLY A 206 -12.47 13.97 -0.87
CA GLY A 206 -13.05 14.90 0.09
C GLY A 206 -14.33 14.38 0.76
N ASP A 207 -15.19 13.66 0.02
CA ASP A 207 -16.40 13.04 0.55
C ASP A 207 -16.08 11.84 1.47
N LEU A 208 -15.12 10.99 1.07
CA LEU A 208 -14.64 9.87 1.89
C LEU A 208 -14.04 10.36 3.22
N ILE A 209 -13.25 11.44 3.18
CA ILE A 209 -12.71 12.08 4.38
C ILE A 209 -13.82 12.66 5.25
N SER A 210 -14.72 13.45 4.65
CA SER A 210 -15.75 14.18 5.41
C SER A 210 -16.80 13.24 6.04
N SER A 211 -17.05 12.08 5.43
CA SER A 211 -17.91 11.02 6.00
C SER A 211 -17.20 10.15 7.04
N GLY A 212 -15.88 10.28 7.18
CA GLY A 212 -15.06 9.39 8.00
C GLY A 212 -14.90 7.98 7.43
N LYS A 213 -15.35 7.72 6.20
CA LYS A 213 -15.23 6.42 5.51
C LYS A 213 -13.97 6.38 4.64
N ARG A 214 -12.82 6.39 5.33
CA ARG A 214 -11.48 6.61 4.78
C ARG A 214 -10.69 5.35 4.44
N LEU A 215 -11.33 4.19 4.46
CA LEU A 215 -10.73 2.91 4.10
C LEU A 215 -11.53 2.25 2.97
N VAL A 216 -10.91 2.04 1.81
CA VAL A 216 -11.50 1.23 0.73
C VAL A 216 -10.84 -0.15 0.76
N VAL A 217 -11.62 -1.22 0.69
CA VAL A 217 -11.08 -2.59 0.84
C VAL A 217 -11.52 -3.44 -0.35
N PHE A 218 -10.56 -4.10 -0.98
CA PHE A 218 -10.76 -5.09 -2.02
C PHE A 218 -10.20 -6.45 -1.59
N LEU A 219 -10.83 -7.51 -2.05
CA LEU A 219 -10.39 -8.89 -1.95
C LEU A 219 -10.39 -9.48 -3.37
N ASP A 220 -9.29 -10.11 -3.77
CA ASP A 220 -9.13 -10.64 -5.14
C ASP A 220 -10.17 -11.72 -5.47
N TYR A 221 -10.34 -12.70 -4.59
CA TYR A 221 -11.22 -13.84 -4.76
C TYR A 221 -12.02 -14.13 -3.49
N GLY A 222 -13.27 -14.55 -3.68
CA GLY A 222 -14.16 -14.98 -2.60
C GLY A 222 -14.88 -13.84 -1.88
N ALA A 223 -14.88 -12.63 -2.44
CA ALA A 223 -15.65 -11.54 -1.90
C ALA A 223 -17.18 -11.78 -2.04
N ASP A 224 -17.93 -11.41 -1.01
CA ASP A 224 -19.39 -11.51 -0.94
C ASP A 224 -19.95 -10.37 -0.08
N THR A 225 -20.35 -9.29 -0.74
CA THR A 225 -20.86 -8.06 -0.11
C THR A 225 -22.20 -8.25 0.59
N THR A 226 -22.88 -9.39 0.38
CA THR A 226 -24.08 -9.75 1.16
C THR A 226 -23.73 -10.21 2.58
N LYS A 227 -22.48 -10.67 2.81
CA LYS A 227 -21.97 -11.09 4.12
C LYS A 227 -21.11 -10.03 4.79
N VAL A 228 -20.21 -9.39 4.03
CA VAL A 228 -19.35 -8.30 4.52
C VAL A 228 -19.35 -7.17 3.49
N ASN A 229 -20.24 -6.19 3.67
CA ASN A 229 -20.60 -5.19 2.68
C ASN A 229 -19.52 -4.14 2.32
N TYR A 230 -18.41 -4.10 3.06
CA TYR A 230 -17.31 -3.16 2.83
C TYR A 230 -16.05 -3.81 2.22
N ILE A 231 -16.00 -5.14 2.11
CA ILE A 231 -14.91 -5.85 1.42
C ILE A 231 -15.40 -6.14 0.01
N LEU A 232 -14.89 -5.38 -0.95
CA LEU A 232 -15.35 -5.38 -2.32
C LEU A 232 -14.62 -6.45 -3.14
N ASP A 233 -15.31 -7.02 -4.12
CA ASP A 233 -14.71 -7.94 -5.08
C ASP A 233 -13.78 -7.16 -6.02
N GLU A 234 -12.47 -7.39 -5.95
CA GLU A 234 -11.48 -6.71 -6.79
C GLU A 234 -11.89 -6.84 -8.25
N PHE A 235 -12.15 -8.08 -8.69
CA PHE A 235 -12.48 -8.39 -10.08
C PHE A 235 -13.92 -8.07 -10.45
N THR A 236 -14.63 -7.25 -9.69
CA THR A 236 -15.85 -6.52 -10.08
C THR A 236 -15.53 -5.07 -10.41
N TYR A 237 -14.53 -4.50 -9.74
CA TYR A 237 -14.12 -3.10 -9.87
C TYR A 237 -12.88 -2.89 -10.72
N TYR A 238 -11.95 -3.84 -10.76
CA TYR A 238 -10.68 -3.79 -11.44
C TYR A 238 -10.55 -4.87 -12.51
N PHE A 239 -9.65 -4.62 -13.45
CA PHE A 239 -8.86 -5.65 -14.11
C PHE A 239 -7.38 -5.33 -13.87
N GLU A 240 -6.49 -6.27 -14.15
CA GLU A 240 -5.06 -6.06 -13.99
C GLU A 240 -4.21 -6.62 -15.14
N THR A 241 -3.01 -6.07 -15.28
CA THR A 241 -1.97 -6.55 -16.21
C THR A 241 -1.25 -7.78 -15.67
N PRO A 242 -0.45 -8.51 -16.47
CA PRO A 242 0.33 -9.64 -15.95
C PRO A 242 1.26 -9.23 -14.82
N TYR A 243 1.43 -10.13 -13.85
CA TYR A 243 2.43 -10.09 -12.79
C TYR A 243 3.56 -11.09 -13.10
N ASP A 244 4.54 -11.22 -12.20
CA ASP A 244 5.72 -12.08 -12.38
C ASP A 244 6.51 -11.75 -13.66
N VAL A 245 6.56 -10.48 -14.04
CA VAL A 245 7.15 -10.00 -15.28
C VAL A 245 8.66 -9.92 -15.14
N THR A 246 9.40 -10.56 -16.04
CA THR A 246 10.88 -10.51 -16.09
C THR A 246 11.41 -9.67 -17.27
N ASP A 247 10.53 -9.16 -18.11
CA ASP A 247 10.89 -8.25 -19.20
C ASP A 247 10.87 -6.81 -18.68
N SER A 248 12.06 -6.28 -18.39
CA SER A 248 12.26 -4.91 -17.88
C SER A 248 11.71 -3.79 -18.78
N SER A 249 11.30 -4.09 -20.01
CA SER A 249 10.69 -3.09 -20.90
C SER A 249 9.20 -2.88 -20.65
N PHE A 250 8.53 -3.79 -19.91
CA PHE A 250 7.08 -3.81 -19.68
C PHE A 250 6.30 -3.53 -20.97
N PRO A 251 6.32 -4.44 -21.96
CA PRO A 251 6.03 -4.13 -23.35
C PRO A 251 4.57 -3.78 -23.64
N ASP A 252 3.64 -4.26 -22.82
CA ASP A 252 2.21 -4.01 -22.98
C ASP A 252 1.48 -3.81 -21.65
N CYS A 253 0.19 -3.50 -21.74
CA CYS A 253 -0.73 -3.41 -20.62
C CYS A 253 -1.95 -4.28 -20.86
N LYS A 254 -1.79 -5.46 -21.46
CA LYS A 254 -2.92 -6.33 -21.76
C LYS A 254 -3.64 -6.76 -20.48
N ILE A 255 -4.93 -7.05 -20.61
CA ILE A 255 -5.72 -7.63 -19.52
C ILE A 255 -5.24 -9.06 -19.29
N ASP A 256 -4.84 -9.37 -18.06
CA ASP A 256 -4.51 -10.73 -17.62
C ASP A 256 -5.61 -11.30 -16.71
N ARG A 257 -5.97 -10.55 -15.66
CA ARG A 257 -6.99 -10.96 -14.68
C ARG A 257 -8.13 -9.93 -14.53
N PRO A 258 -9.37 -10.40 -14.36
CA PRO A 258 -9.78 -11.78 -14.52
C PRO A 258 -9.82 -12.15 -16.03
N SER A 259 -9.66 -13.43 -16.34
CA SER A 259 -9.68 -13.89 -17.74
C SER A 259 -11.01 -13.53 -18.43
N GLY A 260 -10.93 -13.01 -19.66
CA GLY A 260 -12.11 -12.60 -20.43
C GLY A 260 -12.75 -11.28 -19.99
N ALA A 261 -12.11 -10.52 -19.09
CA ALA A 261 -12.61 -9.20 -18.71
C ALA A 261 -12.56 -8.19 -19.87
N SER A 262 -13.38 -7.15 -19.72
CA SER A 262 -13.35 -5.95 -20.55
C SER A 262 -12.83 -4.78 -19.74
N ALA A 263 -12.10 -3.86 -20.38
CA ALA A 263 -11.69 -2.62 -19.74
C ALA A 263 -12.88 -1.68 -19.44
N SER A 264 -14.03 -1.88 -20.10
CA SER A 264 -15.21 -1.03 -19.93
C SER A 264 -15.81 -1.17 -18.53
N GLY A 265 -16.08 -0.03 -17.90
CA GLY A 265 -16.72 0.06 -16.58
C GLY A 265 -15.88 -0.45 -15.41
N ARG A 266 -14.58 -0.65 -15.57
CA ARG A 266 -13.66 -1.11 -14.52
C ARG A 266 -12.52 -0.12 -14.34
N MET A 267 -12.09 0.13 -13.12
CA MET A 267 -10.74 0.64 -12.87
C MET A 267 -9.70 -0.40 -13.28
N TYR A 268 -8.40 -0.06 -13.24
CA TYR A 268 -7.37 -1.06 -13.49
C TYR A 268 -6.08 -0.87 -12.71
N VAL A 269 -5.46 -2.01 -12.40
CA VAL A 269 -4.18 -2.14 -11.73
C VAL A 269 -3.11 -2.51 -12.75
N VAL A 270 -1.99 -1.82 -12.71
CA VAL A 270 -0.79 -2.19 -13.47
C VAL A 270 0.19 -2.81 -12.50
N ASN A 271 0.51 -4.08 -12.70
CA ASN A 271 1.55 -4.79 -11.97
C ASN A 271 2.92 -4.37 -12.54
N HIS A 272 3.49 -3.30 -11.99
CA HIS A 272 4.75 -2.69 -12.41
C HIS A 272 5.85 -2.97 -11.37
N PHE A 273 6.07 -4.24 -11.10
CA PHE A 273 7.19 -4.73 -10.30
C PHE A 273 7.94 -5.75 -11.15
N LEU A 274 9.26 -5.55 -11.26
CA LEU A 274 10.12 -6.39 -12.08
C LEU A 274 10.61 -7.56 -11.24
N ASP A 275 10.52 -8.75 -11.79
CA ASP A 275 11.14 -9.94 -11.23
C ASP A 275 12.42 -10.33 -11.96
N VAL A 276 13.30 -10.99 -11.22
CA VAL A 276 14.44 -11.73 -11.75
C VAL A 276 14.28 -13.22 -11.48
N ASP A 277 14.62 -14.05 -12.47
CA ASP A 277 14.66 -15.51 -12.30
C ASP A 277 15.97 -15.93 -11.63
N LEU A 278 15.86 -16.41 -10.39
CA LEU A 278 16.95 -17.02 -9.64
C LEU A 278 16.70 -18.52 -9.51
N PHE A 279 17.39 -19.31 -10.33
CA PHE A 279 17.35 -20.78 -10.29
C PHE A 279 15.94 -21.38 -10.50
N GLY A 280 15.10 -20.72 -11.30
CA GLY A 280 13.73 -21.12 -11.59
C GLY A 280 12.70 -20.56 -10.61
N ALA A 281 13.11 -19.73 -9.65
CA ALA A 281 12.21 -18.95 -8.79
C ALA A 281 12.26 -17.49 -9.21
N LYS A 282 11.10 -16.89 -9.45
CA LYS A 282 10.98 -15.45 -9.67
C LYS A 282 10.94 -14.74 -8.33
N VAL A 283 11.76 -13.69 -8.21
CA VAL A 283 11.83 -12.86 -7.01
C VAL A 283 11.93 -11.39 -7.41
N PRO A 284 11.50 -10.47 -6.53
CA PRO A 284 11.62 -9.03 -6.77
C PRO A 284 13.04 -8.59 -7.15
N ASP A 285 13.18 -7.89 -8.28
CA ASP A 285 14.44 -7.34 -8.76
C ASP A 285 14.79 -6.04 -8.01
N ARG A 286 15.36 -6.23 -6.81
CA ARG A 286 15.79 -5.13 -5.94
C ARG A 286 16.88 -4.27 -6.56
N ASP A 287 17.79 -4.86 -7.31
CA ASP A 287 18.97 -4.15 -7.86
C ASP A 287 18.56 -3.12 -8.92
N HIS A 288 17.46 -3.37 -9.64
CA HIS A 288 16.92 -2.45 -10.65
C HIS A 288 15.72 -1.63 -10.17
N ALA A 289 15.30 -1.76 -8.91
CA ALA A 289 14.11 -1.10 -8.38
C ALA A 289 14.10 0.42 -8.62
N ALA A 290 15.23 1.11 -8.45
CA ALA A 290 15.30 2.55 -8.68
C ALA A 290 15.03 2.95 -10.15
N LYS A 291 15.34 2.08 -11.11
CA LYS A 291 15.06 2.30 -12.54
C LYS A 291 13.61 1.97 -12.86
N THR A 292 13.13 0.81 -12.40
CA THR A 292 11.73 0.37 -12.56
C THR A 292 10.77 1.41 -12.00
N ASN A 293 11.04 1.88 -10.78
CA ASN A 293 10.16 2.82 -10.08
C ASN A 293 10.29 4.28 -10.53
N ALA A 294 11.12 4.59 -11.53
CA ALA A 294 11.32 5.95 -11.97
C ALA A 294 10.04 6.56 -12.58
N ALA A 295 9.93 7.89 -12.54
CA ALA A 295 8.84 8.60 -13.20
C ALA A 295 8.96 8.60 -14.73
N THR A 296 10.18 8.48 -15.25
CA THR A 296 10.48 8.56 -16.69
C THR A 296 11.64 7.65 -17.06
N GLY A 297 11.74 7.30 -18.34
CA GLY A 297 12.82 6.48 -18.89
C GLY A 297 12.37 5.05 -19.21
N ASP A 298 13.21 4.32 -19.94
CA ASP A 298 12.86 2.97 -20.39
C ASP A 298 12.65 2.02 -19.22
N GLY A 299 11.52 1.31 -19.24
CA GLY A 299 11.14 0.36 -18.18
C GLY A 299 10.59 1.00 -16.91
N SER A 300 10.40 2.32 -16.91
CA SER A 300 9.87 3.06 -15.76
C SER A 300 8.34 3.01 -15.64
N ILE A 301 7.81 3.39 -14.47
CA ILE A 301 6.37 3.55 -14.24
C ILE A 301 5.73 4.42 -15.32
N GLY A 302 6.33 5.59 -15.61
CA GLY A 302 5.81 6.51 -16.61
C GLY A 302 5.78 5.89 -18.02
N ALA A 303 6.84 5.15 -18.38
CA ALA A 303 6.91 4.52 -19.70
C ALA A 303 5.86 3.42 -19.90
N GLN A 304 5.57 2.59 -18.89
CA GLN A 304 4.48 1.61 -19.01
C GLN A 304 3.10 2.31 -18.96
N ALA A 305 2.93 3.29 -18.08
CA ALA A 305 1.67 4.01 -17.97
C ALA A 305 1.28 4.74 -19.28
N ASP A 306 2.24 5.27 -20.04
CA ASP A 306 1.99 5.86 -21.36
C ASP A 306 1.45 4.82 -22.36
N LYS A 307 1.99 3.59 -22.34
CA LYS A 307 1.47 2.48 -23.15
C LYS A 307 0.04 2.12 -22.73
N CYS A 308 -0.21 2.05 -21.43
CA CYS A 308 -1.54 1.75 -20.91
C CYS A 308 -2.54 2.83 -21.30
N LYS A 309 -2.14 4.11 -21.23
CA LYS A 309 -2.97 5.24 -21.62
C LYS A 309 -3.28 5.23 -23.12
N ALA A 310 -2.30 4.88 -23.96
CA ALA A 310 -2.53 4.72 -25.39
C ALA A 310 -3.52 3.58 -25.70
N LEU A 311 -3.57 2.53 -24.87
CA LEU A 311 -4.47 1.39 -25.04
C LEU A 311 -5.89 1.65 -24.51
N TYR A 312 -6.02 2.35 -23.38
CA TYR A 312 -7.29 2.48 -22.65
C TYR A 312 -7.88 3.89 -22.62
N ASP A 313 -7.18 4.88 -23.18
CA ASP A 313 -7.57 6.30 -23.22
C ASP A 313 -7.75 6.95 -21.84
N ARG A 314 -7.05 6.42 -20.83
CA ARG A 314 -7.03 6.95 -19.45
C ARG A 314 -5.78 6.49 -18.72
N ALA A 315 -5.46 7.13 -17.60
CA ALA A 315 -4.36 6.71 -16.73
C ALA A 315 -4.75 5.47 -15.90
N PRO A 316 -3.77 4.64 -15.47
CA PRO A 316 -4.03 3.57 -14.53
C PRO A 316 -4.60 4.10 -13.22
N ASN A 317 -5.52 3.35 -12.62
CA ASN A 317 -6.01 3.68 -11.29
C ASN A 317 -4.98 3.32 -10.22
N VAL A 318 -4.25 2.23 -10.43
CA VAL A 318 -3.20 1.77 -9.53
C VAL A 318 -2.00 1.31 -10.34
N VAL A 319 -0.80 1.67 -9.91
CA VAL A 319 0.46 1.08 -10.34
C VAL A 319 1.09 0.43 -9.12
N LEU A 320 1.13 -0.89 -9.06
CA LEU A 320 1.78 -1.62 -7.98
C LEU A 320 3.28 -1.72 -8.23
N ALA A 321 4.07 -1.45 -7.20
CA ALA A 321 5.53 -1.47 -7.26
C ALA A 321 6.15 -2.14 -6.02
N ASP A 322 7.30 -2.79 -6.23
CA ASP A 322 8.19 -3.26 -5.18
C ASP A 322 9.22 -2.18 -4.82
N PHE A 323 9.70 -2.19 -3.58
CA PHE A 323 10.71 -1.27 -3.05
C PHE A 323 10.33 0.19 -3.29
N VAL A 324 9.14 0.58 -2.83
CA VAL A 324 8.55 1.90 -3.11
C VAL A 324 9.41 3.08 -2.62
N ASP A 325 10.37 2.83 -1.73
CA ASP A 325 11.37 3.80 -1.28
C ASP A 325 12.43 4.13 -2.35
N GLN A 326 12.47 3.40 -3.47
CA GLN A 326 13.43 3.55 -4.55
C GLN A 326 12.80 4.22 -5.79
N GLY A 327 13.59 4.98 -6.54
CA GLY A 327 13.21 5.51 -7.86
C GLY A 327 12.28 6.73 -7.87
N GLY A 328 11.76 7.16 -6.73
CA GLY A 328 10.90 8.35 -6.65
C GLY A 328 9.47 8.10 -7.14
N VAL A 329 8.85 7.00 -6.71
CA VAL A 329 7.48 6.60 -7.08
C VAL A 329 6.43 7.70 -6.92
N MET A 330 6.60 8.59 -5.94
CA MET A 330 5.64 9.68 -5.70
C MET A 330 5.72 10.77 -6.78
N ASP A 331 6.86 10.94 -7.44
CA ASP A 331 6.98 11.81 -8.61
C ASP A 331 6.24 11.19 -9.81
N ALA A 332 6.33 9.87 -9.97
CA ALA A 332 5.56 9.14 -10.98
C ALA A 332 4.05 9.28 -10.73
N GLN A 333 3.59 9.04 -9.50
CA GLN A 333 2.18 9.23 -9.13
C GLN A 333 1.70 10.66 -9.43
N LYS A 334 2.52 11.66 -9.09
CA LYS A 334 2.22 13.07 -9.33
C LYS A 334 2.04 13.34 -10.83
N ALA A 335 2.97 12.87 -11.67
CA ALA A 335 2.91 13.01 -13.11
C ALA A 335 1.68 12.33 -13.73
N LEU A 336 1.33 11.12 -13.28
CA LEU A 336 0.16 10.38 -13.76
C LEU A 336 -1.17 11.06 -13.41
N ASN A 337 -1.19 11.84 -12.32
CA ASN A 337 -2.32 12.66 -11.93
C ASN A 337 -2.32 14.06 -12.59
N GLY A 338 -1.33 14.39 -13.43
CA GLY A 338 -1.22 15.67 -14.13
C GLY A 338 -0.88 16.86 -13.22
N LEU A 339 -0.06 16.65 -12.19
CA LEU A 339 0.29 17.67 -11.18
C LEU A 339 1.77 18.07 -11.21
#